data_AF-A0ABD2VCP8-F1
#
_entry.id   AF-A0ABD2VCP8-F1
#
_cell.length_a   1.000
_cell.length_b   1.000
_cell.length_c   1.000
_cell.angle_alpha   90.00
_cell.angle_beta   90.00
_cell.angle_gamma   90.00
#
_symmetry.space_group_name_H-M   'P 1'
#
loop_
_entity.id
_entity.type
_entity.pdbx_description
1 polymer ?
#
loop_
_entity_poly.entity_id
_entity_poly.type
_entity_poly.pdbx_seq_one_letter_code
_entity_poly.pdbx_strand_id
1 'polypeptide(L)'
;MNRLFPSIPLVAEEDSSFLRSTNLVGAVVDVVANKATFRDEVTEDSVLKAIDRGGKDAYNFGPNPATYWVLDPIDGTRGFVKGVEALYVVALALVVEGQIVLGVMGCPNWDEDYFVNCVTGVQETGNNFSRSGMIMVSHVGCGTWKQRLSDMLTIELSQSWTRCFVDGCQVLKEARFCTPESQKWESFPLSSSFNAKTDSEKIGNGDILLVPACCGSLCKYMMVASGRASVFLLRATTRKVMKKISGYAPAWDHAVGIICVHEAGGKVHIKV
;
A
#
# COMPACT_ATOMS: atom_id res chain seq x y z
N MET A 1 0.24 -17.03 -8.14
CA MET A 1 -0.99 -17.49 -7.46
C MET A 1 -1.66 -18.66 -8.17
N ASN A 2 -2.11 -18.56 -9.44
CA ASN A 2 -2.78 -19.68 -10.14
C ASN A 2 -2.06 -21.03 -10.05
N ARG A 3 -0.73 -21.06 -10.18
CA ARG A 3 0.05 -22.30 -10.15
C ARG A 3 0.08 -22.98 -8.78
N LEU A 4 0.16 -22.19 -7.71
CA LEU A 4 0.30 -22.69 -6.34
C LEU A 4 -1.06 -22.88 -5.66
N PHE A 5 -2.02 -22.02 -6.00
CA PHE A 5 -3.35 -21.96 -5.38
C PHE A 5 -4.43 -21.74 -6.46
N PRO A 6 -4.63 -22.70 -7.39
CA PRO A 6 -5.54 -22.54 -8.51
C PRO A 6 -7.00 -22.35 -8.06
N SER A 7 -7.39 -23.02 -6.98
CA SER A 7 -8.76 -23.02 -6.43
C SER A 7 -9.14 -21.77 -5.63
N ILE A 8 -8.18 -20.94 -5.25
CA ILE A 8 -8.46 -19.72 -4.48
C ILE A 8 -8.73 -18.56 -5.45
N PRO A 9 -9.94 -17.95 -5.42
CA PRO A 9 -10.27 -16.79 -6.25
C PRO A 9 -9.32 -15.62 -6.04
N LEU A 10 -9.16 -14.81 -7.07
CA LEU A 10 -8.41 -13.55 -7.03
C LEU A 10 -9.38 -12.40 -7.31
N VAL A 11 -9.39 -11.41 -6.44
CA VAL A 11 -10.09 -10.13 -6.62
C VAL A 11 -9.02 -9.09 -6.92
N ALA A 12 -9.00 -8.54 -8.13
CA ALA A 12 -8.06 -7.51 -8.52
C ALA A 12 -8.79 -6.26 -9.00
N GLU A 13 -8.11 -5.11 -8.93
CA GLU A 13 -8.64 -3.84 -9.44
C GLU A 13 -8.88 -3.88 -10.96
N GLU A 14 -7.98 -4.52 -11.71
CA GLU A 14 -7.90 -4.43 -13.16
C GLU A 14 -8.42 -5.69 -13.88
N ASP A 15 -8.96 -5.48 -15.09
CA ASP A 15 -9.27 -6.52 -16.07
C ASP A 15 -8.63 -6.17 -17.44
N SER A 16 -8.57 -7.11 -18.38
CA SER A 16 -7.87 -6.86 -19.65
C SER A 16 -8.74 -6.26 -20.75
N SER A 17 -9.97 -5.82 -20.46
CA SER A 17 -10.86 -5.18 -21.44
C SER A 17 -10.24 -3.94 -22.05
N PHE A 18 -9.59 -3.10 -21.22
CA PHE A 18 -8.91 -1.89 -21.69
C PHE A 18 -7.77 -2.22 -22.65
N LEU A 19 -6.93 -3.21 -22.32
CA LEU A 19 -5.80 -3.62 -23.16
C LEU A 19 -6.26 -4.10 -24.54
N ARG A 20 -7.33 -4.89 -24.58
CA ARG A 20 -7.93 -5.36 -25.84
C ARG A 20 -8.46 -4.22 -26.70
N SER A 21 -9.12 -3.24 -26.08
CA SER A 21 -9.70 -2.10 -26.80
C SER A 21 -8.66 -1.09 -27.33
N THR A 22 -7.46 -1.07 -26.74
CA THR A 22 -6.40 -0.08 -27.05
C THR A 22 -5.21 -0.66 -27.82
N ASN A 23 -5.27 -1.94 -28.19
CA ASN A 23 -4.18 -2.66 -28.87
C ASN A 23 -2.84 -2.62 -28.11
N LEU A 24 -2.90 -2.62 -26.77
CA LEU A 24 -1.72 -2.59 -25.88
C LEU A 24 -1.28 -3.98 -25.40
N VAL A 25 -1.97 -5.05 -25.83
CA VAL A 25 -1.70 -6.43 -25.38
C VAL A 25 -0.24 -6.82 -25.65
N GLY A 26 0.26 -6.59 -26.87
CA GLY A 26 1.64 -6.90 -27.22
C GLY A 26 2.66 -6.19 -26.34
N ALA A 27 2.46 -4.89 -26.05
CA ALA A 27 3.36 -4.13 -25.19
C ALA A 27 3.42 -4.67 -23.75
N VAL A 28 2.27 -5.09 -23.20
CA VAL A 28 2.22 -5.73 -21.88
C VAL A 28 2.91 -7.08 -21.90
N VAL A 29 2.67 -7.89 -22.93
CA VAL A 29 3.28 -9.21 -23.12
C VAL A 29 4.80 -9.09 -23.22
N ASP A 30 5.30 -8.12 -23.99
CA ASP A 30 6.74 -7.87 -24.11
C ASP A 30 7.37 -7.53 -22.75
N VAL A 31 6.74 -6.66 -21.96
CA VAL A 31 7.23 -6.32 -20.61
C VAL A 31 7.23 -7.55 -19.70
N VAL A 32 6.15 -8.34 -19.72
CA VAL A 32 6.04 -9.56 -18.90
C VAL A 32 7.07 -10.60 -19.33
N ALA A 33 7.24 -10.85 -20.63
CA ALA A 33 8.20 -11.81 -21.18
C ALA A 33 9.65 -11.43 -20.79
N ASN A 34 9.97 -10.15 -20.82
CA ASN A 34 11.29 -9.64 -20.44
C ASN A 34 11.58 -9.72 -18.93
N LYS A 35 10.56 -9.75 -18.08
CA LYS A 35 10.70 -9.70 -16.61
C LYS A 35 10.34 -11.00 -15.91
N ALA A 36 9.64 -11.91 -16.58
CA ALA A 36 9.28 -13.20 -16.05
C ALA A 36 10.55 -14.04 -15.85
N THR A 37 10.70 -14.58 -14.65
CA THR A 37 11.82 -15.48 -14.29
C THR A 37 11.45 -16.96 -14.46
N PHE A 38 10.25 -17.25 -14.95
CA PHE A 38 9.73 -18.62 -15.07
C PHE A 38 9.93 -19.19 -16.47
N ARG A 39 10.04 -20.52 -16.56
CA ARG A 39 10.39 -21.27 -17.79
C ARG A 39 9.24 -21.46 -18.80
N ASP A 40 8.04 -20.98 -18.50
CA ASP A 40 6.90 -21.18 -19.40
C ASP A 40 6.87 -20.10 -20.48
N GLU A 41 6.37 -20.47 -21.65
CA GLU A 41 6.17 -19.54 -22.76
C GLU A 41 5.13 -18.46 -22.37
N VAL A 42 5.53 -17.20 -22.49
CA VAL A 42 4.66 -16.05 -22.24
C VAL A 42 3.94 -15.71 -23.55
N THR A 43 2.68 -16.12 -23.66
CA THR A 43 1.81 -15.82 -24.81
C THR A 43 0.77 -14.76 -24.46
N GLU A 44 0.22 -14.07 -25.47
CA GLU A 44 -0.87 -13.10 -25.26
C GLU A 44 -2.05 -13.70 -24.48
N ASP A 45 -2.49 -14.90 -24.88
CA ASP A 45 -3.58 -15.62 -24.22
C ASP A 45 -3.26 -15.91 -22.74
N SER A 46 -2.02 -16.32 -22.44
CA SER A 46 -1.61 -16.61 -21.06
C SER A 46 -1.61 -15.35 -20.18
N VAL A 47 -1.18 -14.21 -20.71
CA VAL A 47 -1.15 -12.92 -20.00
C VAL A 47 -2.57 -12.41 -19.78
N LEU A 48 -3.40 -12.42 -20.82
CA LEU A 48 -4.79 -11.98 -20.73
C LEU A 48 -5.60 -12.84 -19.74
N LYS A 49 -5.45 -14.18 -19.78
CA LYS A 49 -6.07 -15.08 -18.80
C LYS A 49 -5.59 -14.82 -17.38
N ALA A 50 -4.32 -14.47 -17.19
CA ALA A 50 -3.78 -14.16 -15.87
C ALA A 50 -4.36 -12.86 -15.30
N ILE A 51 -4.52 -11.82 -16.13
CA ILE A 51 -5.16 -10.56 -15.74
C ILE A 51 -6.64 -10.79 -15.44
N ASP A 52 -7.36 -11.43 -16.37
CA ASP A 52 -8.81 -11.62 -16.26
C ASP A 52 -9.19 -12.56 -15.11
N ARG A 53 -8.29 -13.39 -14.60
CA ARG A 53 -8.51 -14.17 -13.37
C ARG A 53 -8.91 -13.28 -12.19
N GLY A 54 -8.40 -12.05 -12.13
CA GLY A 54 -8.69 -11.09 -11.07
C GLY A 54 -9.90 -10.19 -11.34
N GLY A 55 -10.39 -10.18 -12.59
CA GLY A 55 -11.41 -9.25 -13.05
C GLY A 55 -12.78 -9.51 -12.42
N LYS A 56 -13.65 -8.50 -12.50
CA LYS A 56 -15.01 -8.51 -11.92
C LYS A 56 -15.90 -9.69 -12.35
N ASP A 57 -15.67 -10.23 -13.56
CA ASP A 57 -16.47 -11.30 -14.15
C ASP A 57 -15.88 -12.70 -13.89
N ALA A 58 -14.74 -12.78 -13.17
CA ALA A 58 -13.98 -14.01 -12.98
C ALA A 58 -14.49 -14.89 -11.84
N TYR A 59 -15.30 -14.33 -10.94
CA TYR A 59 -15.79 -15.01 -9.75
C TYR A 59 -17.21 -14.56 -9.42
N ASN A 60 -18.04 -15.49 -8.95
CA ASN A 60 -19.30 -15.19 -8.31
C ASN A 60 -19.17 -15.59 -6.84
N PHE A 61 -19.07 -14.61 -5.96
CA PHE A 61 -19.09 -14.90 -4.53
C PHE A 61 -20.50 -15.28 -4.10
N GLY A 62 -20.61 -16.40 -3.39
CA GLY A 62 -21.76 -16.62 -2.50
C GLY A 62 -21.76 -15.56 -1.38
N PRO A 63 -22.83 -15.49 -0.58
CA PRO A 63 -22.98 -14.45 0.45
C PRO A 63 -21.82 -14.40 1.47
N ASN A 64 -21.17 -15.53 1.72
CA ASN A 64 -20.00 -15.65 2.60
C ASN A 64 -18.88 -16.43 1.90
N PRO A 65 -18.02 -15.77 1.11
CA PRO A 65 -16.90 -16.45 0.47
C PRO A 65 -15.88 -16.90 1.52
N ALA A 66 -15.53 -18.19 1.48
CA ALA A 66 -14.67 -18.81 2.49
C ALA A 66 -13.21 -18.36 2.39
N THR A 67 -12.63 -18.19 1.20
CA THR A 67 -11.23 -17.73 1.05
C THR A 67 -11.02 -17.09 -0.32
N TYR A 68 -10.31 -15.95 -0.37
CA TYR A 68 -9.96 -15.28 -1.62
C TYR A 68 -8.75 -14.35 -1.44
N TRP A 69 -8.03 -14.12 -2.54
CA TRP A 69 -6.97 -13.12 -2.63
C TRP A 69 -7.53 -11.76 -3.03
N VAL A 70 -6.91 -10.69 -2.55
CA VAL A 70 -7.20 -9.31 -2.96
C VAL A 70 -5.91 -8.66 -3.43
N LEU A 71 -5.89 -8.13 -4.65
CA LEU A 71 -4.70 -7.55 -5.30
C LEU A 71 -4.98 -6.12 -5.76
N ASP A 72 -4.14 -5.20 -5.33
CA ASP A 72 -3.93 -3.92 -6.01
C ASP A 72 -2.59 -4.01 -6.75
N PRO A 73 -2.58 -4.06 -8.10
CA PRO A 73 -1.33 -4.13 -8.83
C PRO A 73 -0.49 -2.86 -8.67
N ILE A 74 -1.10 -1.66 -8.52
CA ILE A 74 -0.42 -0.37 -8.34
C ILE A 74 -1.34 0.62 -7.57
N ASP A 75 -1.30 0.59 -6.23
CA ASP A 75 -1.94 1.62 -5.40
C ASP A 75 -1.16 2.93 -5.55
N GLY A 76 -1.89 3.97 -5.96
CA GLY A 76 -1.31 5.28 -6.23
C GLY A 76 -0.71 5.40 -7.63
N THR A 77 -1.45 5.01 -8.67
CA THR A 77 -1.08 5.16 -10.10
C THR A 77 -0.56 6.56 -10.45
N ARG A 78 -1.13 7.63 -9.87
CA ARG A 78 -0.62 9.01 -10.04
C ARG A 78 0.82 9.16 -9.57
N GLY A 79 1.19 8.47 -8.50
CA GLY A 79 2.55 8.40 -8.01
C GLY A 79 3.47 7.62 -8.92
N PHE A 80 3.02 6.46 -9.39
CA PHE A 80 3.75 5.68 -10.37
C PHE A 80 4.10 6.50 -11.63
N VAL A 81 3.16 7.28 -12.15
CA VAL A 81 3.37 8.16 -13.31
C VAL A 81 4.34 9.32 -13.02
N LYS A 82 4.34 9.86 -11.78
CA LYS A 82 5.34 10.87 -11.35
C LYS A 82 6.76 10.30 -11.27
N GLY A 83 6.92 8.97 -11.32
CA GLY A 83 8.22 8.30 -11.38
C GLY A 83 8.91 8.24 -10.02
N VAL A 84 10.25 8.30 -10.05
CA VAL A 84 11.11 8.00 -8.89
C VAL A 84 10.88 8.93 -7.70
N GLU A 85 10.30 10.12 -7.88
CA GLU A 85 10.08 11.08 -6.78
C GLU A 85 8.88 10.70 -5.89
N ALA A 86 8.03 9.79 -6.36
CA ALA A 86 6.74 9.48 -5.75
C ALA A 86 6.65 8.01 -5.32
N LEU A 87 5.83 7.72 -4.30
CA LEU A 87 5.58 6.35 -3.85
C LEU A 87 4.44 5.72 -4.65
N TYR A 88 4.50 4.40 -4.78
CA TYR A 88 3.37 3.56 -5.16
C TYR A 88 3.57 2.23 -4.44
N VAL A 89 2.49 1.46 -4.30
CA VAL A 89 2.52 0.17 -3.60
C VAL A 89 1.91 -0.92 -4.47
N VAL A 90 2.59 -2.04 -4.60
CA VAL A 90 2.00 -3.30 -5.08
C VAL A 90 1.52 -4.06 -3.86
N ALA A 91 0.25 -4.50 -3.83
CA ALA A 91 -0.34 -5.03 -2.61
C ALA A 91 -1.15 -6.30 -2.83
N LEU A 92 -0.94 -7.28 -1.95
CA LEU A 92 -1.64 -8.56 -1.96
C LEU A 92 -2.10 -8.94 -0.55
N ALA A 93 -3.39 -9.20 -0.37
CA ALA A 93 -3.98 -9.73 0.87
C ALA A 93 -4.63 -11.10 0.65
N LEU A 94 -4.61 -11.94 1.68
CA LEU A 94 -5.43 -13.14 1.77
C LEU A 94 -6.56 -12.89 2.77
N VAL A 95 -7.79 -13.17 2.35
CA VAL A 95 -8.98 -13.14 3.20
C VAL A 95 -9.48 -14.56 3.39
N VAL A 96 -9.74 -14.95 4.64
CA VAL A 96 -10.32 -16.24 5.04
C VAL A 96 -11.52 -15.94 5.94
N GLU A 97 -12.70 -16.43 5.55
CA GLU A 97 -13.97 -16.28 6.27
C GLU A 97 -14.27 -14.81 6.64
N GLY A 98 -14.02 -13.90 5.69
CA GLY A 98 -14.19 -12.47 5.87
C GLY A 98 -13.12 -11.78 6.73
N GLN A 99 -12.14 -12.50 7.26
CA GLN A 99 -11.01 -11.97 8.02
C GLN A 99 -9.77 -11.85 7.14
N ILE A 100 -9.06 -10.72 7.22
CA ILE A 100 -7.78 -10.54 6.54
C ILE A 100 -6.71 -11.29 7.36
N VAL A 101 -6.10 -12.32 6.77
CA VAL A 101 -5.16 -13.22 7.48
C VAL A 101 -3.69 -12.99 7.09
N LEU A 102 -3.44 -12.50 5.89
CA LEU A 102 -2.10 -12.19 5.36
C LEU A 102 -2.15 -10.89 4.58
N GLY A 103 -1.08 -10.09 4.66
CA GLY A 103 -0.87 -8.91 3.83
C GLY A 103 0.58 -8.78 3.38
N VAL A 104 0.78 -8.40 2.12
CA VAL A 104 2.10 -8.11 1.52
C VAL A 104 2.02 -6.78 0.78
N MET A 105 2.93 -5.85 1.10
CA MET A 105 3.13 -4.60 0.36
C MET A 105 4.55 -4.52 -0.16
N GLY A 106 4.71 -4.30 -1.46
CA GLY A 106 5.97 -3.84 -2.04
C GLY A 106 5.89 -2.36 -2.33
N CYS A 107 6.81 -1.56 -1.79
CA CYS A 107 6.96 -0.15 -2.12
C CYS A 107 8.35 0.08 -2.75
N PRO A 108 8.47 0.01 -4.10
CA PRO A 108 9.76 0.05 -4.78
C PRO A 108 10.51 1.36 -4.58
N ASN A 109 9.77 2.47 -4.49
CA ASN A 109 10.33 3.80 -4.32
C ASN A 109 10.48 4.19 -2.84
N TRP A 110 10.34 3.25 -1.91
CA TRP A 110 10.53 3.53 -0.47
C TRP A 110 11.99 3.89 -0.17
N ASP A 111 12.14 4.93 0.64
CA ASP A 111 13.42 5.44 1.11
C ASP A 111 13.35 5.58 2.63
N GLU A 112 14.12 4.76 3.36
CA GLU A 112 14.14 4.78 4.83
C GLU A 112 14.70 6.09 5.38
N ASP A 113 15.63 6.74 4.67
CA ASP A 113 16.36 7.91 5.14
C ASP A 113 15.60 9.20 4.86
N TYR A 114 14.85 9.26 3.75
CA TYR A 114 13.98 10.39 3.42
C TYR A 114 13.03 10.78 4.57
N PHE A 115 12.38 9.77 5.18
CA PHE A 115 11.43 10.03 6.27
C PHE A 115 12.10 10.30 7.61
N VAL A 116 13.38 9.93 7.81
CA VAL A 116 14.13 10.37 9.00
C VAL A 116 14.45 11.85 8.85
N ASN A 117 14.91 12.28 7.68
CA ASN A 117 15.33 13.65 7.42
C ASN A 117 14.14 14.64 7.47
N CYS A 118 12.95 14.24 7.01
CA CYS A 118 11.72 15.04 7.18
C CYS A 118 11.32 15.24 8.65
N VAL A 119 11.81 14.41 9.57
CA VAL A 119 11.50 14.47 11.00
C VAL A 119 12.61 15.18 11.79
N THR A 120 13.87 14.98 11.42
CA THR A 120 15.04 15.51 12.14
C THR A 120 15.50 16.88 11.64
N GLY A 121 15.04 17.34 10.47
CA GLY A 121 15.50 18.59 9.85
C GLY A 121 16.94 18.53 9.31
N VAL A 122 17.64 17.40 9.44
CA VAL A 122 19.02 17.25 8.99
C VAL A 122 19.02 16.89 7.51
N GLN A 123 19.30 17.87 6.64
CA GLN A 123 19.62 17.63 5.24
C GLN A 123 21.09 17.23 5.12
N GLU A 124 21.42 15.94 5.17
CA GLU A 124 22.73 15.50 4.72
C GLU A 124 22.80 15.62 3.18
N THR A 125 23.63 16.55 2.71
CA THR A 125 23.94 16.78 1.30
C THR A 125 24.83 15.66 0.75
N GLY A 126 24.27 14.45 0.63
CA GLY A 126 24.90 13.28 0.02
C GLY A 126 24.12 12.85 -1.22
N ASN A 127 24.60 13.22 -2.41
CA ASN A 127 23.87 13.13 -3.68
C ASN A 127 23.82 11.70 -4.29
N ASN A 128 23.59 10.66 -3.49
CA ASN A 128 23.50 9.26 -3.95
C ASN A 128 22.47 8.45 -3.12
N PHE A 129 21.20 8.91 -3.08
CA PHE A 129 20.11 8.11 -2.52
C PHE A 129 19.76 6.95 -3.46
N SER A 130 20.40 5.80 -3.25
CA SER A 130 19.93 4.55 -3.84
C SER A 130 18.67 4.13 -3.08
N ARG A 131 17.50 4.45 -3.64
CA ARG A 131 16.22 3.96 -3.10
C ARG A 131 16.25 2.44 -3.12
N SER A 132 16.37 1.85 -1.94
CA SER A 132 16.50 0.41 -1.77
C SER A 132 15.17 -0.33 -1.91
N GLY A 133 14.06 0.41 -1.82
CA GLY A 133 12.71 -0.13 -1.81
C GLY A 133 12.43 -0.99 -0.57
N MET A 134 11.16 -1.24 -0.28
CA MET A 134 10.77 -2.03 0.88
C MET A 134 9.72 -3.07 0.50
N ILE A 135 9.84 -4.27 1.05
CA ILE A 135 8.73 -5.21 1.19
C ILE A 135 8.30 -5.27 2.66
N MET A 136 7.00 -5.25 2.89
CA MET A 136 6.37 -5.43 4.19
C MET A 136 5.42 -6.62 4.11
N VAL A 137 5.52 -7.52 5.09
CA VAL A 137 4.71 -8.74 5.19
C VAL A 137 4.08 -8.80 6.57
N SER A 138 2.83 -9.24 6.63
CA SER A 138 2.08 -9.38 7.87
C SER A 138 1.22 -10.65 7.82
N HIS A 139 1.13 -11.33 8.96
CA HIS A 139 0.27 -12.49 9.15
C HIS A 139 -0.34 -12.42 10.54
N VAL A 140 -1.62 -12.81 10.67
CA VAL A 140 -2.34 -12.78 11.94
C VAL A 140 -1.57 -13.52 13.04
N GLY A 141 -1.32 -12.84 14.16
CA GLY A 141 -0.61 -13.38 15.33
C GLY A 141 0.91 -13.50 15.17
N CYS A 142 1.47 -13.18 14.00
CA CYS A 142 2.91 -13.27 13.74
C CYS A 142 3.60 -11.90 13.68
N GLY A 143 2.84 -10.81 13.73
CA GLY A 143 3.36 -9.46 13.61
C GLY A 143 3.59 -9.01 12.16
N THR A 144 3.95 -7.73 12.02
CA THR A 144 4.35 -7.12 10.76
C THR A 144 5.87 -7.03 10.67
N TRP A 145 6.42 -7.37 9.50
CA TRP A 145 7.85 -7.45 9.24
C TRP A 145 8.19 -6.72 7.95
N LYS A 146 9.39 -6.15 7.88
CA LYS A 146 9.89 -5.49 6.68
C LYS A 146 11.31 -5.92 6.31
N GLN A 147 11.63 -5.79 5.04
CA GLN A 147 12.98 -5.97 4.49
C GLN A 147 13.18 -5.04 3.30
N ARG A 148 14.44 -4.65 3.02
CA ARG A 148 14.77 -3.91 1.79
C ARG A 148 14.64 -4.81 0.56
N LEU A 149 14.15 -4.27 -0.55
CA LEU A 149 14.02 -5.04 -1.80
C LEU A 149 15.39 -5.40 -2.38
N SER A 150 16.38 -4.51 -2.25
CA SER A 150 17.78 -4.80 -2.64
C SER A 150 18.33 -6.07 -1.99
N ASP A 151 17.99 -6.29 -0.72
CA ASP A 151 18.54 -7.38 0.11
C ASP A 151 17.85 -8.72 -0.22
N MET A 152 16.74 -8.71 -0.98
CA MET A 152 16.11 -9.94 -1.50
C MET A 152 16.75 -10.44 -2.79
N LEU A 153 17.41 -9.56 -3.54
CA LEU A 153 18.07 -9.92 -4.81
C LEU A 153 19.45 -10.55 -4.58
N THR A 154 20.02 -10.40 -3.38
CA THR A 154 21.31 -10.97 -2.97
C THR A 154 21.08 -12.26 -2.18
N ILE A 155 21.23 -13.40 -2.84
CA ILE A 155 20.97 -14.76 -2.29
C ILE A 155 21.87 -15.10 -1.09
N GLU A 156 22.95 -14.34 -0.85
CA GLU A 156 24.04 -14.69 0.08
C GLU A 156 24.03 -13.93 1.42
N LEU A 157 23.24 -12.86 1.57
CA LEU A 157 23.17 -12.11 2.83
C LEU A 157 22.04 -12.64 3.70
N SER A 158 22.29 -12.78 5.00
CA SER A 158 21.27 -13.10 6.00
C SER A 158 20.09 -12.14 5.81
N GLN A 159 18.97 -12.65 5.29
CA GLN A 159 17.75 -11.88 5.07
C GLN A 159 17.22 -11.39 6.42
N SER A 160 17.64 -10.19 6.82
CA SER A 160 17.34 -9.62 8.13
C SER A 160 15.98 -8.95 8.09
N TRP A 161 14.94 -9.76 8.22
CA TRP A 161 13.60 -9.27 8.49
C TRP A 161 13.60 -8.45 9.78
N THR A 162 13.12 -7.22 9.69
CA THR A 162 12.98 -6.33 10.85
C THR A 162 11.51 -6.26 11.24
N ARG A 163 11.21 -6.55 12.51
CA ARG A 163 9.85 -6.42 13.01
C ARG A 163 9.44 -4.95 13.08
N CYS A 164 8.24 -4.66 12.61
CA CYS A 164 7.65 -3.33 12.61
C CYS A 164 6.76 -3.14 13.83
N PHE A 165 6.76 -1.91 14.33
CA PHE A 165 5.89 -1.46 15.40
C PHE A 165 5.35 -0.08 15.05
N VAL A 166 4.09 0.18 15.35
CA VAL A 166 3.57 1.55 15.36
C VAL A 166 4.33 2.40 16.37
N ASP A 167 4.33 3.72 16.18
CA ASP A 167 5.00 4.58 17.15
C ASP A 167 4.27 4.62 18.50
N GLY A 168 5.03 4.89 19.57
CA GLY A 168 4.52 4.96 20.93
C GLY A 168 3.94 6.33 21.28
N CYS A 169 3.55 7.15 20.31
CA CYS A 169 3.12 8.52 20.56
C CYS A 169 1.82 8.54 21.40
N GLN A 170 1.86 9.17 22.58
CA GLN A 170 0.70 9.29 23.48
C GLN A 170 0.13 10.71 23.51
N VAL A 171 0.86 11.69 22.97
CA VAL A 171 0.50 13.10 23.02
C VAL A 171 0.08 13.55 21.63
N LEU A 172 -1.19 13.91 21.46
CA LEU A 172 -1.77 14.25 20.16
C LEU A 172 -1.01 15.38 19.42
N LYS A 173 -0.47 16.35 20.15
CA LYS A 173 0.29 17.48 19.58
C LYS A 173 1.67 17.07 19.04
N GLU A 174 2.22 15.97 19.54
CA GLU A 174 3.49 15.40 19.09
C GLU A 174 3.29 14.35 17.99
N ALA A 175 2.03 13.99 17.72
CA ALA A 175 1.69 12.99 16.73
C ALA A 175 1.98 13.49 15.31
N ARG A 176 2.47 12.57 14.49
CA ARG A 176 2.75 12.77 13.07
C ARG A 176 1.58 12.26 12.26
N PHE A 177 0.91 13.17 11.57
CA PHE A 177 -0.26 12.85 10.76
C PHE A 177 0.11 12.68 9.30
N CYS A 178 -0.53 11.75 8.61
CA CYS A 178 -0.52 11.70 7.15
C CYS A 178 -1.95 11.66 6.61
N THR A 179 -2.19 12.32 5.48
CA THR A 179 -3.49 12.41 4.81
C THR A 179 -3.34 12.17 3.30
N PRO A 180 -4.40 11.82 2.56
CA PRO A 180 -4.36 11.76 1.10
C PRO A 180 -4.05 13.12 0.48
N GLU A 181 -3.29 13.13 -0.62
CA GLU A 181 -2.99 14.36 -1.40
C GLU A 181 -4.26 15.09 -1.85
N SER A 182 -5.35 14.35 -2.07
CA SER A 182 -6.65 14.90 -2.45
C SER A 182 -7.42 15.56 -1.29
N GLN A 183 -6.95 15.44 -0.05
CA GLN A 183 -7.63 15.93 1.15
C GLN A 183 -6.73 16.88 1.93
N LYS A 184 -7.10 18.16 1.89
CA LYS A 184 -6.44 19.18 2.69
C LYS A 184 -6.80 19.03 4.17
N TRP A 185 -5.91 19.50 5.05
CA TRP A 185 -6.11 19.45 6.49
C TRP A 185 -7.43 20.07 6.94
N GLU A 186 -7.83 21.18 6.32
CA GLU A 186 -9.06 21.93 6.62
C GLU A 186 -10.33 21.14 6.35
N SER A 187 -10.24 20.00 5.66
CA SER A 187 -11.36 19.10 5.44
C SER A 187 -11.61 18.13 6.61
N PHE A 188 -10.72 18.06 7.60
CA PHE A 188 -10.84 17.17 8.74
C PHE A 188 -11.40 17.91 9.96
N PRO A 189 -12.31 17.31 10.76
CA PRO A 189 -12.85 17.96 11.95
C PRO A 189 -11.79 18.44 12.96
N LEU A 190 -10.63 17.79 13.01
CA LEU A 190 -9.52 18.19 13.88
C LEU A 190 -8.93 19.57 13.53
N SER A 191 -9.14 20.07 12.31
CA SER A 191 -8.59 21.36 11.89
C SER A 191 -9.20 22.56 12.62
N SER A 192 -10.35 22.40 13.29
CA SER A 192 -10.91 23.46 14.14
C SER A 192 -10.15 23.64 15.45
N SER A 193 -9.36 22.63 15.85
CA SER A 193 -8.66 22.62 17.14
C SER A 193 -7.15 22.65 16.99
N PHE A 194 -6.62 22.22 15.85
CA PHE A 194 -5.19 22.18 15.59
C PHE A 194 -4.86 22.76 14.22
N ASN A 195 -3.85 23.63 14.18
CA ASN A 195 -3.19 23.99 12.94
C ASN A 195 -2.23 22.87 12.54
N ALA A 196 -1.96 22.75 11.25
CA ALA A 196 -1.05 21.76 10.74
C ALA A 196 0.06 22.38 9.90
N LYS A 197 1.28 21.87 10.08
CA LYS A 197 2.47 22.28 9.35
C LYS A 197 3.14 21.06 8.75
N THR A 198 3.70 21.21 7.56
CA THR A 198 4.49 20.14 6.91
C THR A 198 5.98 20.23 7.20
N ASP A 199 6.42 21.38 7.70
CA ASP A 199 7.81 21.68 8.00
C ASP A 199 8.03 21.56 9.51
N SER A 200 8.83 20.58 9.92
CA SER A 200 9.14 20.29 11.32
C SER A 200 9.85 21.44 12.02
N GLU A 201 10.62 22.26 11.29
CA GLU A 201 11.35 23.40 11.87
C GLU A 201 10.44 24.60 12.17
N LYS A 202 9.25 24.64 11.55
CA LYS A 202 8.28 25.72 11.68
C LYS A 202 7.07 25.34 12.53
N ILE A 203 7.16 24.26 13.30
CA ILE A 203 6.10 23.86 14.23
C ILE A 203 6.06 24.82 15.42
N GLY A 204 4.95 25.55 15.52
CA GLY A 204 4.63 26.38 16.69
C GLY A 204 4.02 25.57 17.83
N ASN A 205 3.90 26.19 18.99
CA ASN A 205 3.27 25.55 20.15
C ASN A 205 1.77 25.28 19.88
N GLY A 206 1.39 24.01 19.76
CA GLY A 206 0.02 23.58 19.46
C GLY A 206 -0.24 23.21 18.00
N ASP A 207 0.75 23.38 17.11
CA ASP A 207 0.68 22.86 15.73
C ASP A 207 0.97 21.36 15.72
N ILE A 208 0.34 20.63 14.80
CA ILE A 208 0.68 19.23 14.50
C ILE A 208 1.57 19.11 13.26
N LEU A 209 2.34 18.03 13.17
CA LEU A 209 3.13 17.70 11.98
C LEU A 209 2.30 16.91 10.98
N LEU A 210 2.18 17.43 9.75
CA LEU A 210 1.71 16.68 8.59
C LEU A 210 2.90 16.16 7.79
N VAL A 211 3.13 14.86 7.87
CA VAL A 211 4.17 14.20 7.09
C VAL A 211 3.68 14.07 5.65
N PRO A 212 4.38 14.65 4.67
CA PRO A 212 4.02 14.51 3.27
C PRO A 212 4.23 13.04 2.84
N ALA A 213 3.12 12.35 2.63
CA ALA A 213 3.11 10.98 2.11
C ALA A 213 2.57 11.04 0.68
N CYS A 214 3.46 11.26 -0.28
CA CYS A 214 3.07 11.35 -1.68
C CYS A 214 2.46 10.01 -2.13
N CYS A 215 1.20 10.06 -2.60
CA CYS A 215 0.48 9.07 -3.42
C CYS A 215 -0.51 8.15 -2.68
N GLY A 216 -0.70 6.90 -3.11
CA GLY A 216 -1.84 6.01 -2.77
C GLY A 216 -2.10 5.80 -1.27
N SER A 217 -3.19 5.11 -0.91
CA SER A 217 -3.54 4.97 0.51
C SER A 217 -2.67 3.98 1.27
N LEU A 218 -2.09 2.98 0.62
CA LEU A 218 -1.30 1.91 1.23
C LEU A 218 0.07 2.39 1.71
N CYS A 219 0.70 3.37 1.06
CA CYS A 219 1.95 3.94 1.56
C CYS A 219 1.79 4.58 2.94
N LYS A 220 0.59 5.12 3.25
CA LYS A 220 0.29 5.72 4.56
C LYS A 220 0.10 4.67 5.64
N TYR A 221 -0.54 3.54 5.31
CA TYR A 221 -0.57 2.39 6.20
C TYR A 221 0.83 1.87 6.49
N MET A 222 1.70 1.78 5.48
CA MET A 222 3.11 1.40 5.64
C MET A 222 3.87 2.35 6.57
N MET A 223 3.64 3.67 6.45
CA MET A 223 4.23 4.66 7.37
C MET A 223 3.76 4.47 8.81
N VAL A 224 2.47 4.21 9.03
CA VAL A 224 1.94 3.95 10.38
C VAL A 224 2.49 2.65 10.95
N ALA A 225 2.40 1.55 10.19
CA ALA A 225 2.86 0.23 10.63
C ALA A 225 4.37 0.19 10.96
N SER A 226 5.17 1.05 10.32
CA SER A 226 6.62 1.16 10.56
C SER A 226 7.01 2.27 11.55
N GLY A 227 6.03 2.92 12.20
CA GLY A 227 6.28 3.96 13.20
C GLY A 227 6.80 5.29 12.63
N ARG A 228 6.68 5.51 11.32
CA ARG A 228 7.06 6.77 10.63
C ARG A 228 5.94 7.82 10.66
N ALA A 229 4.70 7.39 10.83
CA ALA A 229 3.57 8.26 11.14
C ALA A 229 2.80 7.69 12.34
N SER A 230 2.21 8.57 13.14
CA SER A 230 1.39 8.18 14.29
C SER A 230 -0.07 7.94 13.87
N VAL A 231 -0.57 8.75 12.94
CA VAL A 231 -1.98 8.72 12.52
C VAL A 231 -2.12 8.88 11.01
N PHE A 232 -2.84 7.95 10.37
CA PHE A 232 -3.36 8.13 9.01
C PHE A 232 -4.84 8.53 9.08
N LEU A 233 -5.19 9.70 8.54
CA LEU A 233 -6.57 10.15 8.44
C LEU A 233 -7.06 10.10 6.99
N LEU A 234 -8.20 9.44 6.80
CA LEU A 234 -8.90 9.37 5.52
C LEU A 234 -10.38 9.73 5.73
N ARG A 235 -10.85 10.81 5.11
CA ARG A 235 -12.27 11.15 5.08
C ARG A 235 -12.94 10.46 3.90
N ALA A 236 -13.88 9.56 4.16
CA ALA A 236 -14.69 9.01 3.07
C ALA A 236 -15.58 10.12 2.48
N THR A 237 -15.50 10.37 1.17
CA THR A 237 -16.46 11.24 0.47
C THR A 237 -17.70 10.44 0.07
N THR A 238 -18.87 11.09 0.01
CA THR A 238 -20.19 10.50 -0.27
C THR A 238 -20.22 9.60 -1.52
N ARG A 239 -19.40 9.88 -2.54
CA ARG A 239 -19.26 9.00 -3.73
C ARG A 239 -18.57 7.67 -3.46
N LYS A 240 -17.59 7.63 -2.55
CA LYS A 240 -16.94 6.39 -2.08
C LYS A 240 -17.83 5.63 -1.08
N VAL A 241 -18.69 6.35 -0.35
CA VAL A 241 -19.74 5.75 0.50
C VAL A 241 -20.85 5.11 -0.35
N MET A 242 -21.19 5.64 -1.52
CA MET A 242 -22.14 4.96 -2.42
C MET A 242 -21.62 3.62 -2.97
N LYS A 243 -20.30 3.46 -3.16
CA LYS A 243 -19.67 2.12 -3.37
C LYS A 243 -19.72 1.23 -2.12
N LYS A 244 -19.78 1.79 -0.90
CA LYS A 244 -20.01 1.02 0.34
C LYS A 244 -21.43 0.47 0.46
N ILE A 245 -22.44 1.11 -0.14
CA ILE A 245 -23.84 0.60 -0.13
C ILE A 245 -23.99 -0.65 -1.01
N SER A 246 -23.03 -0.93 -1.90
CA SER A 246 -22.90 -2.22 -2.61
C SER A 246 -22.00 -3.23 -1.90
N GLY A 247 -21.65 -3.03 -0.62
CA GLY A 247 -20.92 -4.00 0.21
C GLY A 247 -19.39 -4.01 0.07
N TYR A 248 -18.81 -3.18 -0.79
CA TYR A 248 -17.36 -3.15 -1.03
C TYR A 248 -16.87 -1.71 -1.22
N ALA A 249 -16.38 -1.07 -0.15
CA ALA A 249 -15.24 -0.17 -0.39
C ALA A 249 -14.16 -1.04 -1.08
N PRO A 250 -13.42 -0.56 -2.10
CA PRO A 250 -12.51 -1.42 -2.82
C PRO A 250 -11.54 -2.04 -1.81
N ALA A 251 -11.72 -3.33 -1.51
CA ALA A 251 -11.03 -3.95 -0.39
C ALA A 251 -9.51 -3.88 -0.61
N TRP A 252 -9.08 -3.79 -1.88
CA TRP A 252 -7.70 -3.68 -2.31
C TRP A 252 -7.01 -2.39 -1.86
N ASP A 253 -7.70 -1.25 -1.76
CA ASP A 253 -7.12 0.02 -1.26
C ASP A 253 -6.68 -0.06 0.22
N HIS A 254 -7.21 -1.01 1.00
CA HIS A 254 -7.11 -0.97 2.46
C HIS A 254 -6.75 -2.30 3.15
N ALA A 255 -7.14 -3.45 2.59
CA ALA A 255 -7.06 -4.74 3.28
C ALA A 255 -5.66 -5.05 3.80
N VAL A 256 -4.64 -4.93 2.93
CA VAL A 256 -3.25 -5.15 3.33
C VAL A 256 -2.80 -4.15 4.38
N GLY A 257 -3.13 -2.86 4.21
CA GLY A 257 -2.75 -1.82 5.15
C GLY A 257 -3.33 -2.04 6.54
N ILE A 258 -4.57 -2.53 6.62
CA ILE A 258 -5.27 -2.83 7.87
C ILE A 258 -4.53 -3.89 8.68
N ILE A 259 -4.25 -5.06 8.07
CA ILE A 259 -3.54 -6.14 8.78
C ILE A 259 -2.13 -5.70 9.18
N CYS A 260 -1.40 -4.99 8.31
CA CYS A 260 -0.07 -4.51 8.63
C CYS A 260 -0.06 -3.58 9.85
N VAL A 261 -1.04 -2.68 9.98
CA VAL A 261 -1.15 -1.81 11.16
C VAL A 261 -1.56 -2.60 12.41
N HIS A 262 -2.53 -3.51 12.31
CA HIS A 262 -2.96 -4.30 13.47
C HIS A 262 -1.83 -5.16 14.04
N GLU A 263 -1.12 -5.89 13.19
CA GLU A 263 -0.03 -6.78 13.59
C GLU A 263 1.25 -6.01 13.99
N ALA A 264 1.35 -4.72 13.65
CA ALA A 264 2.37 -3.80 14.19
C ALA A 264 1.98 -3.20 15.56
N GLY A 265 0.81 -3.57 16.13
CA GLY A 265 0.32 -3.07 17.41
C GLY A 265 -0.58 -1.84 17.32
N GLY A 266 -0.98 -1.43 16.11
CA GLY A 266 -1.87 -0.31 15.86
C GLY A 266 -3.36 -0.67 15.87
N LYS A 267 -4.19 0.34 15.64
CA LYS A 267 -5.64 0.19 15.51
C LYS A 267 -6.15 0.91 14.27
N VAL A 268 -7.07 0.28 13.56
CA VAL A 268 -7.81 0.91 12.46
C VAL A 268 -9.28 1.03 12.85
N HIS A 269 -9.82 2.24 12.72
CA HIS A 269 -11.22 2.52 13.01
C HIS A 269 -11.91 3.05 11.75
N ILE A 270 -12.92 2.33 11.28
CA ILE A 270 -13.76 2.74 10.16
C ILE A 270 -15.09 3.22 10.73
N LYS A 271 -15.31 4.53 10.72
CA LYS A 271 -16.64 5.11 10.97
C LYS A 271 -17.36 5.24 9.64
N VAL A 272 -18.50 4.57 9.52
CA VAL A 272 -19.39 4.65 8.36
C VAL A 272 -20.42 5.74 8.61
#